data_AF-A0A2W6AZ37-F1
#
_entry.id   AF-A0A2W6AZ37-F1
#
_cell.length_a   1.000
_cell.length_b   1.000
_cell.length_c   1.000
_cell.angle_alpha   90.00
_cell.angle_beta   90.00
_cell.angle_gamma   90.00
#
_symmetry.space_group_name_H-M   'P 1'
#
loop_
_entity.id
_entity.type
_entity.pdbx_description
1 polymer ?
#
loop_
_entity_poly.entity_id
_entity_poly.type
_entity_poly.pdbx_seq_one_letter_code
_entity_poly.pdbx_strand_id
1 'polypeptide(L)' 'MGTEPTLPDRARRHESRTTVPVDVQGICADAAAVDALARVQVAVRRRGLEVRLRSGSVELGRLIALMGLEDVLPADR' A
#
# COMPACT_ATOMS: atom_id res chain seq x y z
N MET A 1 -7.64 33.69 -26.40
CA MET A 1 -6.17 33.58 -26.28
C MET A 1 -5.84 33.42 -24.80
N GLY A 2 -5.26 32.28 -24.42
CA GLY A 2 -4.74 32.09 -23.05
C GLY A 2 -5.37 30.94 -22.24
N THR A 3 -5.18 29.71 -22.72
CA THR A 3 -5.10 28.42 -21.99
C THR A 3 -6.07 28.13 -20.84
N GLU A 4 -7.08 27.34 -21.21
CA GLU A 4 -7.70 26.28 -20.41
C GLU A 4 -6.69 25.56 -19.49
N PRO A 5 -6.94 25.45 -18.17
CA PRO A 5 -6.17 24.52 -17.35
C PRO A 5 -6.64 23.10 -17.67
N THR A 6 -5.84 22.37 -18.45
CA THR A 6 -5.95 20.91 -18.60
C THR A 6 -5.62 20.27 -17.25
N LEU A 7 -6.62 20.14 -16.39
CA LEU A 7 -6.56 19.24 -15.25
C LEU A 7 -6.86 17.82 -15.76
N PRO A 8 -5.99 16.83 -15.52
CA PRO A 8 -6.17 15.49 -16.03
C PRO A 8 -7.42 14.84 -15.43
N ASP A 9 -8.23 14.30 -16.31
CA ASP A 9 -9.39 13.43 -16.11
C ASP A 9 -8.96 12.07 -15.50
N ARG A 10 -8.36 12.12 -14.30
CA ARG A 10 -7.95 10.96 -13.50
C ARG A 10 -8.12 11.19 -12.00
N ALA A 11 -9.03 12.09 -11.61
CA ALA A 11 -9.58 12.11 -10.26
C ALA A 11 -10.44 10.85 -10.06
N ARG A 12 -9.77 9.69 -10.00
CA ARG A 12 -10.34 8.44 -9.50
C ARG A 12 -11.05 8.80 -8.21
N ARG A 13 -12.35 8.47 -8.15
CA ARG A 13 -13.13 8.32 -6.93
C ARG A 13 -12.21 8.22 -5.72
N HIS A 14 -12.11 9.29 -4.95
CA HIS A 14 -11.78 9.19 -3.53
C HIS A 14 -12.97 8.46 -2.88
N GLU A 15 -13.09 7.18 -3.18
CA GLU A 15 -13.90 6.27 -2.41
C GLU A 15 -13.14 6.18 -1.09
N SER A 16 -13.68 6.82 -0.04
CA SER A 16 -13.06 6.89 1.29
C SER A 16 -12.81 5.47 1.82
N ARG A 17 -11.69 4.86 1.42
CA ARG A 17 -11.28 3.55 1.91
C ARG A 17 -10.83 3.74 3.35
N THR A 18 -11.53 3.06 4.25
CA THR A 18 -11.13 3.03 5.65
C THR A 18 -9.76 2.36 5.73
N THR A 19 -8.77 3.14 6.15
CA THR A 19 -7.39 2.68 6.26
C THR A 19 -7.15 2.11 7.66
N VAL A 20 -6.53 0.94 7.73
CA VAL A 20 -6.18 0.25 8.97
C VAL A 20 -4.65 0.21 9.09
N PRO A 21 -4.06 0.91 10.08
CA PRO A 21 -2.63 0.79 10.34
C PRO A 21 -2.32 -0.60 10.91
N VAL A 22 -1.33 -1.28 10.34
CA VAL A 22 -0.86 -2.59 10.80
C VAL A 22 0.60 -2.46 11.18
N ASP A 23 0.88 -2.65 12.46
CA ASP A 23 2.24 -2.73 12.96
C ASP A 23 2.87 -4.06 12.53
N VAL A 24 3.99 -3.97 11.82
CA VAL A 24 4.76 -5.12 11.33
C VAL A 24 6.14 -5.22 11.99
N GLN A 25 6.33 -4.55 13.13
CA GLN A 25 7.54 -4.66 13.92
C GLN A 25 7.78 -6.12 14.34
N GLY A 26 8.99 -6.62 14.10
CA GLY A 26 9.38 -7.99 14.45
C GLY A 26 8.96 -9.06 13.44
N ILE A 27 8.28 -8.70 12.35
CA ILE A 27 8.05 -9.62 11.23
C ILE A 27 9.37 -9.85 10.49
N CYS A 28 9.69 -11.12 10.21
CA CYS A 28 10.83 -11.49 9.38
C CYS A 28 10.68 -10.92 7.97
N ALA A 29 11.72 -10.25 7.47
CA ALA A 29 11.75 -9.69 6.12
C ALA A 29 12.05 -10.77 5.08
N ASP A 30 11.10 -11.68 4.88
CA ASP A 30 11.18 -12.74 3.87
C ASP A 30 10.00 -12.72 2.89
N ALA A 31 10.15 -13.48 1.81
CA ALA A 31 9.15 -13.52 0.74
C ALA A 31 7.80 -14.09 1.21
N ALA A 32 7.81 -14.98 2.22
CA ALA A 32 6.59 -15.57 2.75
C ALA A 32 5.79 -14.55 3.57
N ALA A 33 6.46 -13.72 4.36
CA ALA A 33 5.86 -12.61 5.08
C ALA A 33 5.27 -11.57 4.11
N VAL A 34 6.03 -11.18 3.07
CA VAL A 34 5.54 -10.23 2.06
C VAL A 34 4.31 -10.77 1.32
N ASP A 35 4.34 -12.04 0.90
CA ASP A 35 3.21 -12.69 0.24
C ASP A 35 1.98 -12.80 1.17
N ALA A 36 2.17 -13.13 2.45
CA ALA A 36 1.10 -13.15 3.43
C ALA A 36 0.46 -11.77 3.61
N LEU A 37 1.26 -10.71 3.74
CA LEU A 37 0.78 -9.33 3.83
C LEU A 37 0.03 -8.92 2.55
N ALA A 38 0.56 -9.28 1.37
CA ALA A 38 -0.09 -8.98 0.10
C ALA A 38 -1.46 -9.68 -0.02
N ARG A 39 -1.54 -10.94 0.44
CA ARG A 39 -2.81 -11.68 0.50
C ARG A 39 -3.80 -11.03 1.47
N VAL A 40 -3.35 -10.56 2.63
CA VAL A 40 -4.20 -9.79 3.56
C VAL A 40 -4.72 -8.53 2.89
N GLN A 41 -3.86 -7.75 2.22
CA GLN A 41 -4.27 -6.55 1.50
C GLN A 41 -5.35 -6.84 0.46
N VAL A 42 -5.19 -7.90 -0.33
CA VAL A 42 -6.18 -8.28 -1.35
C VAL A 42 -7.51 -8.65 -0.68
N ALA A 43 -7.49 -9.35 0.45
CA ALA A 43 -8.70 -9.73 1.17
C ALA A 43 -9.45 -8.51 1.76
N VAL A 44 -8.72 -7.52 2.30
CA VAL A 44 -9.32 -6.32 2.90
C VAL A 44 -9.77 -5.31 1.84
N ARG A 45 -9.06 -5.18 0.70
CA ARG A 45 -9.46 -4.32 -0.42
C ARG A 45 -10.79 -4.73 -1.04
N ARG A 46 -11.10 -6.03 -1.06
CA ARG A 46 -12.42 -6.56 -1.45
C ARG A 46 -13.55 -6.09 -0.53
N ARG A 47 -13.23 -5.63 0.68
CA ARG A 47 -14.16 -5.09 1.68
C ARG A 47 -14.15 -3.57 1.76
N GLY A 48 -13.48 -2.88 0.83
CA GLY A 48 -13.34 -1.42 0.85
C GLY A 48 -12.37 -0.88 1.90
N LEU A 49 -11.53 -1.75 2.47
CA LEU A 49 -10.49 -1.38 3.43
C LEU A 49 -9.11 -1.33 2.76
N GLU A 50 -8.19 -0.61 3.35
CA GLU A 50 -6.79 -0.60 2.96
C GLU A 50 -5.90 -0.77 4.19
N VAL A 51 -4.99 -1.75 4.15
CA VAL A 51 -3.95 -1.88 5.18
C VAL A 51 -2.78 -0.97 4.81
N ARG A 52 -2.29 -0.23 5.81
CA ARG A 52 -1.00 0.49 5.74
C ARG A 52 -0.02 -0.08 6.74
N LEU A 53 1.15 -0.45 6.25
CA LEU A 53 2.20 -1.02 7.09
C LEU A 53 2.86 0.09 7.91
N ARG A 54 3.00 -0.13 9.22
CA ARG A 54 3.67 0.75 10.17
C ARG A 54 4.83 0.01 10.82
N SER A 55 5.91 0.73 11.15
CA SER A 55 7.05 0.21 11.90
C SER A 55 7.76 -0.98 11.22
N GLY A 56 7.70 -1.08 9.89
CA GLY A 56 8.42 -2.10 9.13
C GLY A 56 9.92 -1.92 9.23
N SER A 57 10.65 -3.04 9.28
CA SER A 57 12.10 -2.99 9.17
C SER A 57 12.51 -2.47 7.78
N VAL A 58 13.69 -1.86 7.71
CA VAL A 58 14.24 -1.37 6.44
C VAL A 58 14.40 -2.52 5.43
N GLU A 59 14.73 -3.72 5.90
CA GLU A 59 14.81 -4.92 5.07
C GLU A 59 13.46 -5.28 4.47
N LEU A 60 12.37 -5.22 5.24
CA LEU A 60 11.03 -5.51 4.76
C LEU A 60 10.60 -4.51 3.68
N GLY A 61 10.84 -3.22 3.91
CA GLY A 61 10.58 -2.18 2.91
C GLY A 61 11.37 -2.40 1.61
N ARG A 62 12.67 -2.72 1.72
CA ARG A 62 13.52 -3.06 0.56
C ARG A 62 13.03 -4.29 -0.18
N LEU A 63 12.58 -5.32 0.53
CA LEU A 63 12.06 -6.54 -0.09
C LEU A 63 10.75 -6.28 -0.82
N ILE A 64 9.84 -5.48 -0.24
CA ILE A 64 8.61 -5.05 -0.90
C ILE A 64 8.92 -4.28 -2.19
N ALA A 65 9.87 -3.34 -2.15
CA ALA A 65 10.32 -2.60 -3.33
C ALA A 65 10.97 -3.52 -4.37
N LEU A 66 11.83 -4.45 -3.95
CA LEU A 66 12.45 -5.45 -4.82
C LEU A 66 11.42 -6.32 -5.54
N MET A 67 10.32 -6.65 -4.86
CA MET A 67 9.22 -7.44 -5.42
C MET A 67 8.20 -6.61 -6.22
N GLY A 68 8.36 -5.28 -6.27
CA GLY A 68 7.45 -4.37 -6.98
C GLY A 68 6.06 -4.28 -6.35
N LEU A 69 5.95 -4.49 -5.04
CA LEU A 69 4.68 -4.56 -4.31
C LEU A 69 4.34 -3.29 -3.53
N GLU A 70 5.02 -2.17 -3.78
CA GLU A 70 4.83 -0.91 -3.03
C GLU A 70 3.39 -0.35 -3.16
N ASP A 71 2.77 -0.48 -4.34
CA ASP A 71 1.37 -0.06 -4.58
C ASP A 71 0.33 -1.00 -3.95
N VAL A 72 0.75 -2.23 -3.64
CA VAL A 72 -0.06 -3.24 -2.97
C VAL A 72 0.08 -3.07 -1.46
N LEU A 73 1.31 -2.92 -0.96
CA LEU A 73 1.67 -2.81 0.44
C LEU A 73 2.18 -1.40 0.76
N PRO A 74 1.29 -0.40 0.85
CA PRO A 74 1.69 0.95 1.19
C PRO A 74 2.24 0.99 2.62
N ALA A 75 3.44 1.55 2.79
CA ALA A 75 4.03 1.82 4.09
C ALA A 75 3.82 3.28 4.48
N ASP A 76 3.62 3.53 5.78
CA ASP A 76 3.68 4.88 6.34
C ASP A 76 5.16 5.32 6.34
N ARG A 77 5.42 6.48 5.76
CA ARG A 77 6.78 6.94 5.41
C ARG A 77 7.55 7.49 6.60
#